data_AF-A0A351A598-F1
#
_entry.id   AF-A0A351A598-F1
#
_cell.length_a   1.000
_cell.length_b   1.000
_cell.length_c   1.000
_cell.angle_alpha   90.00
_cell.angle_beta   90.00
_cell.angle_gamma   90.00
#
_symmetry.space_group_name_H-M   'P 1'
#
loop_
_entity.id
_entity.type
_entity.pdbx_description
1 polymer ?
#
loop_
_entity_poly.entity_id
_entity_poly.type
_entity_poly.pdbx_seq_one_letter_code
_entity_poly.pdbx_strand_id
1 'polypeptide(L)' 'TVHIDNLRGDNAHHQCETVFKAFARALRMAAEHDERAAGTIPSTKGAL' A
#
# COMPACT_ATOMS: atom_id res chain seq x y z
N THR A 1 -7.60 0.38 3.65
CA THR A 1 -7.92 -1.04 3.34
C THR A 1 -6.72 -1.68 2.66
N VAL A 2 -6.47 -2.97 2.88
CA VAL A 2 -5.37 -3.72 2.26
C VAL A 2 -5.92 -4.85 1.42
N HIS A 3 -5.34 -5.04 0.24
CA HIS A 3 -5.54 -6.21 -0.62
C HIS A 3 -4.17 -6.74 -1.03
N ILE A 4 -4.01 -8.06 -1.01
CA ILE A 4 -2.75 -8.73 -1.35
C ILE A 4 -3.10 -9.99 -2.14
N ASP A 5 -2.57 -10.07 -3.35
CA ASP A 5 -2.72 -11.26 -4.21
C ASP A 5 -1.35 -11.87 -4.48
N ASN A 6 -1.20 -13.14 -4.09
CA ASN A 6 -0.03 -13.93 -4.46
C ASN A 6 -0.27 -14.56 -5.83
N LEU A 7 0.11 -13.85 -6.90
CA LEU A 7 -0.21 -14.23 -8.28
C LEU A 7 0.41 -15.57 -8.71
N ARG A 8 1.57 -15.93 -8.17
CA ARG A 8 2.32 -17.17 -8.49
C ARG A 8 3.42 -17.47 -7.47
N GLY A 9 3.82 -18.74 -7.38
CA GLY A 9 5.06 -19.18 -6.74
C GLY A 9 4.95 -20.58 -6.15
N ASP A 10 6.08 -21.23 -5.92
CA ASP A 10 6.16 -22.59 -5.36
C ASP A 10 6.87 -22.62 -3.99
N ASN A 11 7.72 -21.62 -3.72
CA ASN A 11 8.47 -21.51 -2.48
C ASN A 11 7.79 -20.52 -1.52
N ALA A 12 7.34 -21.00 -0.37
CA ALA A 12 6.62 -20.21 0.63
C ALA A 12 7.44 -19.02 1.18
N HIS A 13 8.76 -19.19 1.36
CA HIS A 13 9.63 -18.11 1.84
C HIS A 13 9.65 -16.95 0.83
N HIS A 14 9.85 -17.23 -0.46
CA HIS A 14 9.88 -16.20 -1.51
C HIS A 14 8.50 -15.54 -1.72
N GLN A 15 7.41 -16.29 -1.59
CA GLN A 15 6.06 -15.74 -1.68
C GLN A 15 5.81 -14.73 -0.56
N CYS A 16 6.08 -15.12 0.69
CA CYS A 16 5.97 -14.22 1.84
C CYS A 16 6.87 -12.99 1.66
N GLU A 17 8.14 -13.19 1.31
CA GLU A 17 9.08 -12.08 1.12
C GLU A 17 8.60 -11.10 0.04
N THR A 18 8.05 -11.61 -1.08
CA THR A 18 7.52 -10.76 -2.16
C THR A 18 6.29 -9.98 -1.69
N VAL A 19 5.39 -10.61 -0.93
CA VAL A 19 4.24 -9.95 -0.32
C VAL A 19 4.68 -8.80 0.58
N PHE A 20 5.63 -9.02 1.49
CA PHE A 20 6.10 -7.96 2.40
C PHE A 20 6.82 -6.84 1.65
N LYS A 21 7.63 -7.16 0.63
CA LYS A 21 8.28 -6.15 -0.21
C LYS A 21 7.27 -5.31 -0.99
N ALA A 22 6.24 -5.92 -1.58
CA ALA A 22 5.19 -5.22 -2.30
C ALA A 22 4.36 -4.33 -1.36
N PHE A 23 3.97 -4.87 -0.21
CA PHE A 23 3.26 -4.13 0.82
C PHE A 23 4.05 -2.91 1.31
N ALA A 24 5.34 -3.07 1.62
CA ALA A 24 6.18 -1.96 2.07
C ALA A 24 6.25 -0.82 1.05
N ARG A 25 6.33 -1.14 -0.25
CA ARG A 25 6.30 -0.14 -1.32
C ARG A 25 4.94 0.55 -1.43
N ALA A 26 3.86 -0.22 -1.42
CA ALA A 26 2.50 0.32 -1.50
C ALA A 26 2.18 1.23 -0.31
N LEU A 27 2.54 0.81 0.91
CA LEU A 27 2.35 1.59 2.12
C LEU A 27 3.17 2.88 2.09
N ARG A 28 4.43 2.82 1.65
CA ARG A 28 5.26 4.01 1.48
C ARG A 28 4.59 5.02 0.55
N MET A 29 4.15 4.59 -0.64
CA MET A 29 3.47 5.48 -1.59
C MET A 29 2.17 6.06 -1.03
N ALA A 30 1.38 5.26 -0.30
CA ALA A 30 0.12 5.70 0.28
C ALA A 30 0.27 6.68 1.45
N ALA A 31 1.40 6.62 2.17
CA ALA A 31 1.68 7.45 3.34
C ALA A 31 2.60 8.65 3.04
N GLU A 32 3.12 8.77 1.82
CA GLU A 32 3.91 9.93 1.40
C GLU A 32 3.05 11.21 1.39
N HIS A 33 3.67 12.34 1.76
CA HIS A 33 3.00 13.64 1.73
C HIS A 33 2.77 14.07 0.28
N ASP A 34 1.51 14.32 -0.09
CA ASP A 34 1.15 14.88 -1.39
C ASP A 34 1.01 16.40 -1.30
N GLU A 35 2.00 17.12 -1.83
CA GLU A 35 2.02 18.59 -1.86
C GLU A 35 0.81 19.18 -2.60
N ARG A 36 0.21 18.45 -3.55
CA ARG A 36 -0.97 18.91 -4.31
C ARG A 36 -2.26 18.83 -3.49
N ALA A 37 -2.27 18.03 -2.43
CA ALA A 37 -3.39 17.84 -1.53
C ALA A 37 -3.15 18.46 -0.14
N ALA A 38 -2.10 19.29 0.00
CA ALA A 38 -1.72 19.90 1.27
C ALA A 38 -2.89 20.60 1.97
N GLY A 39 -3.07 20.31 3.26
CA GLY A 39 -4.14 20.88 4.08
C GLY A 39 -5.55 20.35 3.80
N THR A 40 -5.71 19.35 2.92
CA THR A 40 -7.00 18.72 2.63
C THR A 40 -7.04 17.27 3.14
N ILE A 41 -8.20 16.82 3.59
CA ILE A 41 -8.44 15.40 3.87
C ILE A 41 -8.84 14.74 2.54
N PRO A 42 -8.14 13.68 2.08
CA PRO A 42 -8.46 13.01 0.81
C PRO A 42 -9.71 12.12 0.94
N SER A 43 -10.85 12.74 1.26
CA SER A 43 -12.16 12.12 1.42
C SER A 43 -13.25 13.14 1.09
N THR A 44 -14.21 12.76 0.26
CA THR A 44 -15.36 13.62 -0.07
C THR A 44 -16.29 13.85 1.12
N LYS A 45 -16.19 13.02 2.16
CA LYS A 45 -16.94 13.17 3.41
C LYS A 45 -16.26 14.14 4.40
N GLY A 46 -15.04 14.59 4.10
CA GLY A 46 -14.26 15.44 5.01
C GLY A 46 -13.70 14.72 6.24
N ALA A 47 -13.74 13.39 6.28
CA ALA A 47 -13.21 12.55 7.36
C ALA A 47 -12.72 11.20 6.81
N LEU A 48 -11.78 10.55 7.51
CA LEU A 48 -11.20 9.23 7.21
C LEU A 48 -11.28 8.30 8.43
#